data_AF-A0A507E6S2-F1
#
_entry.id   AF-A0A507E6S2-F1
#
_cell.length_a   1.000
_cell.length_b   1.000
_cell.length_c   1.000
_cell.angle_alpha   90.00
_cell.angle_beta   90.00
_cell.angle_gamma   90.00
#
_symmetry.space_group_name_H-M   'P 1'
#
loop_
_entity.id
_entity.type
_entity.pdbx_description
1 polymer ?
#
loop_
_entity_poly.entity_id
_entity_poly.type
_entity_poly.pdbx_seq_one_letter_code
_entity_poly.pdbx_strand_id
1 'polypeptide(L)'
;MFFDISNRLASIIALCLVVPSVLGSAPKPIVLWHGMGDSSANPDSMGAIKQFLEEEITGVYVHSIRIGNNDDEDRRASFLDRVYRQVDEACAVLKADAGLKGGFNALGFSQGGQFLRAYVERCNDPPVHNLITFGAQHAGISEWPGCKDKSDVNCQLARSLLLSGAYQPWVQSRVVQAQYYKDSKKYNTYLEKNIFLPDLNNEKVAKNVTYAENLKTLNKFVMLQFEDDDMVIPRESSWFGYWNEEGEVIMLPDQPLYKEDWLGLKSMNENGQLVFDKLPGRHGIDSGVRHHVKKGARQAPKSQDVYLRMLVKLYRFLARRTSSNFNQVVLKRLFMSRVNRPPLSVSRLARFMQKKEGKIAVIVGTITDDNRLLVVPKLTVAALRVTRTARARIIKAGGEVLTFDQLALRSPLGKGTVLLRGQRSTRESVKHFGTPGKPHSSAKPFVRSKGRKFERARGRRKSRGYKA
;
A
#
# COMPACT_ATOMS: atom_id res chain seq x y z
N MET A 1 -6.17 3.20 7.22
CA MET A 1 -4.78 3.64 7.11
C MET A 1 -4.06 3.09 5.90
N PHE A 2 -3.74 1.80 5.77
CA PHE A 2 -3.17 1.27 4.49
C PHE A 2 -3.97 1.61 3.21
N PHE A 3 -5.30 1.81 3.30
CA PHE A 3 -6.16 2.05 2.14
C PHE A 3 -6.24 3.52 1.67
N ASP A 4 -5.90 4.49 2.52
CA ASP A 4 -5.90 5.91 2.09
C ASP A 4 -4.58 6.27 1.42
N ILE A 5 -3.48 5.78 2.03
CA ILE A 5 -2.16 5.78 1.41
C ILE A 5 -2.23 4.99 0.10
N SER A 6 -2.89 3.82 0.02
CA SER A 6 -2.95 3.06 -1.23
C SER A 6 -3.62 3.79 -2.39
N ASN A 7 -4.63 4.64 -2.17
CA ASN A 7 -5.30 5.30 -3.29
C ASN A 7 -4.50 6.49 -3.83
N ARG A 8 -3.90 7.32 -2.97
CA ARG A 8 -3.01 8.42 -3.41
C ARG A 8 -1.67 7.91 -3.91
N LEU A 9 -1.03 6.99 -3.19
CA LEU A 9 0.22 6.35 -3.59
C LEU A 9 0.03 5.59 -4.91
N ALA A 10 -1.05 4.82 -5.08
CA ALA A 10 -1.35 4.18 -6.37
C ALA A 10 -1.70 5.19 -7.46
N SER A 11 -2.26 6.37 -7.13
CA SER A 11 -2.51 7.42 -8.13
C SER A 11 -1.21 8.11 -8.55
N ILE A 12 -0.28 8.40 -7.63
CA ILE A 12 1.03 8.99 -7.93
C ILE A 12 1.91 7.98 -8.67
N ILE A 13 1.94 6.72 -8.22
CA ILE A 13 2.58 5.59 -8.90
C ILE A 13 1.94 5.38 -10.28
N ALA A 14 0.62 5.41 -10.41
CA ALA A 14 -0.03 5.29 -11.73
C ALA A 14 0.22 6.52 -12.63
N LEU A 15 0.33 7.73 -12.09
CA LEU A 15 0.55 8.95 -12.87
C LEU A 15 2.03 9.07 -13.32
N CYS A 16 2.97 8.60 -12.49
CA CYS A 16 4.41 8.76 -12.75
C CYS A 16 5.06 7.50 -13.34
N LEU A 17 4.61 6.30 -12.96
CA LEU A 17 5.19 5.02 -13.41
C LEU A 17 4.39 4.35 -14.52
N VAL A 18 3.14 4.77 -14.74
CA VAL A 18 2.29 4.29 -15.84
C VAL A 18 2.03 5.46 -16.79
N VAL A 19 3.01 5.74 -17.66
CA VAL A 19 2.65 6.29 -18.98
C VAL A 19 1.60 5.33 -19.54
N PRO A 20 0.46 5.78 -20.10
CA PRO A 20 -0.47 4.87 -20.76
C PRO A 20 0.34 4.11 -21.79
N SER A 21 0.61 2.84 -21.51
CA SER A 21 1.28 1.97 -22.43
C SER A 21 0.45 1.99 -23.69
N VAL A 22 1.03 2.53 -24.75
CA VAL A 22 0.60 2.18 -26.11
C VAL A 22 0.54 0.65 -26.09
N LEU A 23 -0.62 0.09 -26.44
CA LEU A 23 -0.86 -1.35 -26.48
C LEU A 23 0.37 -2.07 -27.07
N GLY A 24 1.20 -2.69 -26.23
CA GLY A 24 2.36 -3.46 -26.67
C GLY A 24 3.73 -3.21 -26.00
N SER A 25 3.98 -2.14 -25.23
CA SER A 25 5.30 -1.95 -24.56
C SER A 25 5.35 -2.57 -23.16
N ALA A 26 6.43 -3.29 -22.84
CA ALA A 26 6.68 -3.81 -21.50
C ALA A 26 6.81 -2.66 -20.48
N PRO A 27 6.35 -2.83 -19.22
CA PRO A 27 6.52 -1.82 -18.17
C PRO A 27 8.01 -1.59 -17.88
N LYS A 28 8.39 -0.34 -17.63
CA LYS A 28 9.77 -0.03 -17.23
C LYS A 28 10.09 -0.67 -15.87
N PRO A 29 11.30 -1.22 -15.69
CA PRO A 29 11.74 -1.74 -14.40
C PRO A 29 11.67 -0.71 -13.27
N ILE A 30 11.60 -1.21 -12.04
CA ILE A 30 11.60 -0.40 -10.83
C ILE A 30 12.75 -0.83 -9.93
N VAL A 31 13.55 0.13 -9.48
CA VAL A 31 14.62 -0.06 -8.49
C VAL A 31 14.19 0.56 -7.16
N LEU A 32 14.31 -0.21 -6.08
CA LEU A 32 14.00 0.23 -4.71
C LEU A 32 15.31 0.42 -3.93
N TRP A 33 15.37 1.47 -3.11
CA TRP A 33 16.41 1.62 -2.09
C TRP A 33 15.77 1.90 -0.73
N HIS A 34 16.00 0.99 0.22
CA HIS A 34 15.42 1.05 1.56
C HIS A 34 16.03 2.15 2.44
N GLY A 35 15.39 2.39 3.58
CA GLY A 35 15.82 3.37 4.58
C GLY A 35 16.69 2.78 5.69
N MET A 36 17.00 3.62 6.68
CA MET A 36 17.76 3.25 7.88
C MET A 36 17.10 2.08 8.63
N GLY A 37 17.90 1.07 8.99
CA GLY A 37 17.47 -0.04 9.84
C GLY A 37 16.57 -1.09 9.18
N ASP A 38 16.38 -0.99 7.87
CA ASP A 38 15.65 -1.96 7.05
C ASP A 38 16.62 -2.78 6.16
N SER A 39 16.09 -3.72 5.37
CA SER A 39 16.84 -4.46 4.37
C SER A 39 16.06 -4.61 3.06
N SER A 40 16.78 -4.90 1.98
CA SER A 40 16.23 -5.11 0.63
C SER A 40 15.11 -6.16 0.55
N ALA A 41 15.15 -7.19 1.39
CA ALA A 41 14.26 -8.35 1.34
C ALA A 41 13.32 -8.49 2.55
N ASN A 42 13.27 -7.51 3.46
CA ASN A 42 12.38 -7.56 4.63
C ASN A 42 10.90 -7.76 4.22
N PRO A 43 10.26 -8.90 4.58
CA PRO A 43 8.90 -9.22 4.13
C PRO A 43 7.83 -8.22 4.58
N ASP A 44 8.03 -7.56 5.72
CA ASP A 44 7.06 -6.63 6.30
C ASP A 44 7.25 -5.17 5.80
N SER A 45 8.33 -4.90 5.04
CA SER A 45 8.67 -3.58 4.51
C SER A 45 8.93 -3.63 2.99
N MET A 46 10.19 -3.65 2.54
CA MET A 46 10.54 -3.63 1.11
C MET A 46 9.96 -4.81 0.33
N GLY A 47 9.90 -6.00 0.94
CA GLY A 47 9.27 -7.18 0.35
C GLY A 47 7.78 -6.97 0.09
N ALA A 48 7.06 -6.32 1.02
CA ALA A 48 5.65 -5.98 0.84
C ALA A 48 5.43 -4.95 -0.27
N ILE A 49 6.33 -3.96 -0.38
CA ILE A 49 6.29 -2.94 -1.46
C ILE A 49 6.56 -3.59 -2.81
N LYS A 50 7.59 -4.44 -2.90
CA LYS A 50 7.91 -5.20 -4.11
C LYS A 50 6.71 -6.04 -4.56
N GLN A 51 6.12 -6.82 -3.64
CA GLN A 51 4.94 -7.62 -3.94
C GLN A 51 3.76 -6.75 -4.41
N PHE A 52 3.53 -5.61 -3.75
CA PHE A 52 2.47 -4.68 -4.16
C PHE A 52 2.68 -4.17 -5.58
N LEU A 53 3.90 -3.77 -5.94
CA LEU A 53 4.23 -3.29 -7.29
C LEU A 53 4.04 -4.39 -8.36
N GLU A 54 4.49 -5.61 -8.07
CA GLU A 54 4.34 -6.76 -8.98
C GLU A 54 2.86 -7.18 -9.14
N GLU A 55 2.04 -7.04 -8.10
CA GLU A 55 0.60 -7.30 -8.16
C GLU A 55 -0.17 -6.23 -8.95
N GLU A 56 0.28 -4.98 -8.87
CA GLU A 56 -0.38 -3.81 -9.47
C GLU A 56 0.04 -3.55 -10.92
N ILE A 57 1.30 -3.85 -11.28
CA ILE A 57 1.87 -3.62 -12.59
C ILE A 57 2.27 -4.97 -13.20
N THR A 58 1.38 -5.54 -14.01
CA THR A 58 1.61 -6.86 -14.58
C THR A 58 2.85 -6.89 -15.47
N GLY A 59 3.79 -7.79 -15.14
CA GLY A 59 5.04 -7.99 -15.91
C GLY A 59 6.16 -7.01 -15.58
N VAL A 60 6.04 -6.20 -14.52
CA VAL A 60 7.13 -5.32 -14.07
C VAL A 60 8.27 -6.11 -13.46
N TYR A 61 9.50 -5.71 -13.78
CA TYR A 61 10.71 -6.18 -13.10
C TYR A 61 11.03 -5.24 -11.94
N VAL A 62 11.14 -5.79 -10.72
CA VAL A 62 11.46 -5.00 -9.51
C VAL A 62 12.75 -5.51 -8.87
N HIS A 63 13.75 -4.63 -8.85
CA HIS A 63 15.03 -4.85 -8.20
C HIS A 63 15.07 -4.05 -6.88
N SER A 64 15.45 -4.70 -5.77
CA SER A 64 15.61 -4.02 -4.47
C SER A 64 17.10 -4.03 -4.14
N ILE A 65 17.71 -2.85 -4.08
CA ILE A 65 19.16 -2.70 -3.85
C ILE A 65 19.50 -3.28 -2.48
N ARG A 66 20.49 -4.16 -2.47
CA ARG A 66 21.08 -4.76 -1.28
C ARG A 66 22.56 -4.41 -1.23
N ILE A 67 23.01 -3.92 -0.09
CA ILE A 67 24.41 -3.63 0.18
C ILE A 67 25.01 -4.78 0.99
N GLY A 68 26.08 -5.41 0.47
CA GLY A 68 26.65 -6.62 1.08
C GLY A 68 25.92 -7.92 0.70
N ASN A 69 26.24 -8.99 1.42
CA ASN A 69 25.91 -10.36 0.97
C ASN A 69 24.59 -10.92 1.53
N ASN A 70 24.06 -10.32 2.60
CA ASN A 70 22.87 -10.79 3.32
C ASN A 70 22.15 -9.62 3.99
N ASP A 71 20.92 -9.86 4.48
CA ASP A 71 20.05 -8.83 5.04
C ASP A 71 20.61 -8.19 6.32
N ASP A 72 21.40 -8.93 7.10
CA ASP A 72 22.02 -8.40 8.32
C ASP A 72 23.17 -7.43 7.99
N GLU A 73 23.99 -7.76 6.99
CA GLU A 73 25.01 -6.86 6.45
C GLU A 73 24.38 -5.61 5.84
N ASP A 74 23.30 -5.76 5.08
CA ASP A 74 22.53 -4.68 4.45
C ASP A 74 21.97 -3.71 5.50
N ARG A 75 21.29 -4.28 6.51
CA ARG A 75 20.77 -3.51 7.64
C ARG A 75 21.89 -2.82 8.42
N ARG A 76 23.00 -3.51 8.69
CA ARG A 76 24.15 -2.91 9.39
C ARG A 76 24.75 -1.77 8.58
N ALA A 77 24.92 -1.95 7.26
CA ALA A 77 25.47 -0.94 6.37
C ALA A 77 24.60 0.32 6.34
N SER A 78 23.28 0.20 6.52
CA SER A 78 22.39 1.37 6.63
C SER A 78 22.71 2.31 7.80
N PHE A 79 23.41 1.82 8.83
CA PHE A 79 23.92 2.62 9.96
C PHE A 79 25.43 2.87 9.87
N LEU A 80 26.20 1.83 9.55
CA LEU A 80 27.64 1.79 9.74
C LEU A 80 28.40 1.50 8.45
N ASP A 81 28.59 2.54 7.63
CA ASP A 81 29.31 2.49 6.36
C ASP A 81 29.61 3.90 5.82
N ARG A 82 30.31 3.99 4.68
CA ARG A 82 30.44 5.21 3.87
C ARG A 82 29.38 5.22 2.77
N VAL A 83 28.60 6.30 2.68
CA VAL A 83 27.52 6.41 1.72
C VAL A 83 28.02 6.29 0.28
N TYR A 84 29.14 6.93 -0.07
CA TYR A 84 29.68 6.79 -1.44
C TYR A 84 30.17 5.38 -1.77
N ARG A 85 30.63 4.60 -0.79
CA ARG A 85 30.94 3.18 -1.03
C ARG A 85 29.68 2.39 -1.40
N GLN A 86 28.54 2.69 -0.75
CA GLN A 86 27.25 2.08 -1.08
C GLN A 86 26.75 2.51 -2.47
N VAL A 87 26.91 3.80 -2.80
CA VAL A 87 26.56 4.31 -4.13
C VAL A 87 27.40 3.63 -5.20
N ASP A 88 28.71 3.49 -5.00
CA ASP A 88 29.60 2.80 -5.95
C ASP A 88 29.22 1.32 -6.12
N GLU A 89 28.91 0.62 -5.02
CA GLU A 89 28.41 -0.77 -5.06
C GLU A 89 27.08 -0.86 -5.82
N ALA A 90 26.13 0.04 -5.55
CA ALA A 90 24.86 0.10 -6.26
C ALA A 90 25.05 0.41 -7.75
N CYS A 91 25.95 1.33 -8.11
CA CYS A 91 26.30 1.61 -9.51
C CYS A 91 26.80 0.34 -10.23
N ALA A 92 27.68 -0.43 -9.58
CA ALA A 92 28.19 -1.68 -10.15
C ALA A 92 27.10 -2.75 -10.33
N VAL A 93 26.26 -2.95 -9.30
CA VAL A 93 25.17 -3.93 -9.32
C VAL A 93 24.14 -3.60 -10.39
N LEU A 94 23.68 -2.34 -10.46
CA LEU A 94 22.65 -1.92 -11.40
C LEU A 94 23.16 -1.93 -12.85
N LYS A 95 24.44 -1.63 -13.07
CA LYS A 95 25.08 -1.73 -14.39
C LYS A 95 25.25 -3.16 -14.88
N ALA A 96 25.49 -4.10 -13.97
CA ALA A 96 25.59 -5.52 -14.31
C ALA A 96 24.23 -6.17 -14.62
N ASP A 97 23.13 -5.57 -14.17
CA ASP A 97 21.78 -6.12 -14.33
C ASP A 97 21.26 -5.91 -15.77
N ALA A 98 21.17 -7.00 -16.54
CA ALA A 98 20.67 -6.99 -17.90
C ALA A 98 19.21 -6.49 -18.01
N GLY A 99 18.40 -6.65 -16.96
CA GLY A 99 17.03 -6.18 -16.91
C GLY A 99 16.90 -4.66 -16.81
N LEU A 100 17.96 -3.95 -16.45
CA LEU A 100 17.96 -2.50 -16.21
C LEU A 100 18.63 -1.68 -17.32
N LYS A 101 19.28 -2.32 -18.31
CA LYS A 101 20.02 -1.66 -19.40
C LYS A 101 19.23 -0.58 -20.16
N GLY A 102 17.91 -0.76 -20.29
CA GLY A 102 17.01 0.19 -20.96
C GLY A 102 16.54 1.36 -20.09
N GLY A 103 17.16 1.55 -18.92
CA GLY A 103 16.77 2.51 -17.90
C GLY A 103 15.59 2.04 -17.05
N PHE A 104 15.44 2.67 -15.88
CA PHE A 104 14.47 2.25 -14.87
C PHE A 104 13.85 3.42 -14.11
N ASN A 105 12.78 3.16 -13.35
CA ASN A 105 12.25 4.10 -12.37
C ASN A 105 12.83 3.78 -10.99
N ALA A 106 13.13 4.78 -10.18
CA ALA A 106 13.77 4.64 -8.89
C ALA A 106 12.85 5.11 -7.76
N LEU A 107 12.67 4.28 -6.73
CA LEU A 107 11.89 4.60 -5.53
C LEU A 107 12.78 4.49 -4.29
N GLY A 108 13.02 5.62 -3.63
CA GLY A 108 13.85 5.69 -2.43
C GLY A 108 13.05 6.00 -1.17
N PHE A 109 13.29 5.23 -0.12
CA PHE A 109 12.59 5.38 1.16
C PHE A 109 13.52 5.96 2.22
N SER A 110 13.09 7.04 2.88
CA SER A 110 13.91 7.75 3.87
C SER A 110 15.31 8.03 3.29
N GLN A 111 16.39 7.61 3.95
CA GLN A 111 17.76 7.85 3.47
C GLN A 111 18.04 7.29 2.06
N GLY A 112 17.35 6.22 1.64
CA GLY A 112 17.49 5.65 0.30
C GLY A 112 17.09 6.61 -0.82
N GLY A 113 16.30 7.65 -0.54
CA GLY A 113 15.95 8.68 -1.50
C GLY A 113 17.13 9.57 -1.90
N GLN A 114 17.88 10.10 -0.92
CA GLN A 114 19.11 10.84 -1.24
C GLN A 114 20.24 9.95 -1.76
N PHE A 115 20.22 8.64 -1.48
CA PHE A 115 21.20 7.71 -2.05
C PHE A 115 20.92 7.41 -3.52
N LEU A 116 19.65 7.21 -3.89
CA LEU A 116 19.26 7.11 -5.30
C LEU A 116 19.51 8.43 -6.05
N ARG A 117 19.31 9.58 -5.39
CA ARG A 117 19.73 10.86 -5.97
C ARG A 117 21.25 10.89 -6.21
N ALA A 118 22.06 10.43 -5.26
CA ALA A 118 23.51 10.32 -5.45
C ALA A 118 23.90 9.36 -6.59
N TYR A 119 23.17 8.26 -6.77
CA TYR A 119 23.33 7.38 -7.94
C TYR A 119 23.07 8.14 -9.25
N VAL A 120 21.97 8.92 -9.32
CA VAL A 120 21.66 9.72 -10.51
C VAL A 120 22.74 10.76 -10.75
N GLU A 121 23.17 11.50 -9.73
CA GLU A 121 24.17 12.56 -9.93
C GLU A 121 25.54 12.01 -10.33
N ARG A 122 25.96 10.85 -9.80
CA ARG A 122 27.34 10.33 -9.97
C ARG A 122 27.52 9.34 -11.11
N CYS A 123 26.56 8.42 -11.34
CA CYS A 123 26.75 7.35 -12.32
C CYS A 123 25.67 7.30 -13.39
N ASN A 124 24.38 7.35 -13.03
CA ASN A 124 23.23 7.36 -13.95
C ASN A 124 23.31 6.37 -15.14
N ASP A 125 23.97 5.24 -14.94
CA ASP A 125 24.20 4.22 -15.97
C ASP A 125 23.96 2.84 -15.34
N PRO A 126 22.79 2.22 -15.56
CA PRO A 126 21.74 2.63 -16.51
C PRO A 126 20.94 3.88 -16.07
N PRO A 127 20.29 4.60 -17.02
CA PRO A 127 19.66 5.89 -16.73
C PRO A 127 18.37 5.74 -15.93
N VAL A 128 18.18 6.65 -14.96
CA VAL A 128 16.91 6.78 -14.23
C VAL A 128 15.94 7.65 -15.02
N HIS A 129 14.71 7.18 -15.17
CA HIS A 129 13.63 7.95 -15.82
C HIS A 129 12.85 8.79 -14.81
N ASN A 130 12.29 8.16 -13.78
CA ASN A 130 11.57 8.87 -12.73
C ASN A 130 12.19 8.52 -11.39
N LEU A 131 12.54 9.52 -10.60
CA LEU A 131 12.98 9.37 -9.23
C LEU A 131 11.84 9.78 -8.29
N ILE A 132 11.41 8.87 -7.42
CA ILE A 132 10.34 9.10 -6.44
C ILE A 132 10.94 8.87 -5.05
N THR A 133 10.89 9.89 -4.18
CA THR A 133 11.45 9.81 -2.84
C THR A 133 10.37 9.96 -1.78
N PHE A 134 10.40 9.08 -0.77
CA PHE A 134 9.43 9.02 0.32
C PHE A 134 10.09 9.47 1.63
N GLY A 135 9.85 10.72 2.03
CA GLY A 135 10.41 11.31 3.25
C GLY A 135 11.94 11.36 3.24
N ALA A 136 12.56 11.54 2.08
CA ALA A 136 14.02 11.61 1.98
C ALA A 136 14.58 12.89 2.59
N GLN A 137 15.85 12.91 2.96
CA GLN A 137 16.46 14.08 3.62
C GLN A 137 17.42 14.78 2.66
N HIS A 138 16.87 15.41 1.62
CA HIS A 138 17.67 15.97 0.53
C HIS A 138 18.58 17.11 0.98
N ALA A 139 18.18 17.88 2.00
CA ALA A 139 19.02 18.89 2.65
C ALA A 139 19.65 18.41 3.97
N GLY A 140 19.59 17.11 4.27
CA GLY A 140 20.12 16.51 5.49
C GLY A 140 19.19 16.62 6.70
N ILE A 141 19.71 16.26 7.87
CA ILE A 141 19.00 16.36 9.16
C ILE A 141 19.79 17.24 10.13
N SER A 142 19.09 17.99 10.96
CA SER A 142 19.67 18.85 12.01
C SER A 142 19.52 18.26 13.41
N GLU A 143 18.62 17.30 13.58
CA GLU A 143 18.49 16.51 14.80
C GLU A 143 18.58 15.02 14.52
N TRP A 144 19.00 14.28 15.54
CA TRP A 144 19.11 12.83 15.47
C TRP A 144 17.80 12.19 15.88
N PRO A 145 17.16 11.40 15.00
CA PRO A 145 16.03 10.60 15.43
C PRO A 145 16.50 9.63 16.51
N GLY A 146 15.76 9.56 17.61
CA GLY A 146 16.04 8.56 18.65
C GLY A 146 15.94 7.13 18.10
N CYS A 147 16.65 6.19 18.72
CA CYS A 147 16.51 4.77 18.37
C CYS A 147 15.11 4.29 18.79
N LYS A 148 14.24 4.02 17.80
CA LYS A 148 12.87 3.51 18.02
C LYS A 148 12.88 2.22 18.84
N ASP A 149 13.78 1.29 18.48
CA ASP A 149 14.05 0.09 19.27
C ASP A 149 15.32 0.31 20.09
N LYS A 150 15.17 0.32 21.42
CA LYS A 150 16.31 0.50 22.33
C LYS A 150 17.27 -0.69 22.32
N SER A 151 16.83 -1.85 21.81
CA SER A 151 17.65 -3.07 21.69
C SER A 151 18.47 -3.15 20.40
N ASP A 152 18.25 -2.23 19.44
CA ASP A 152 19.04 -2.18 18.20
C ASP A 152 20.47 -1.68 18.49
N VAL A 153 21.40 -2.63 18.61
CA VAL A 153 22.82 -2.38 18.93
C VAL A 153 23.47 -1.48 17.88
N ASN A 154 23.11 -1.61 16.59
CA ASN A 154 23.69 -0.79 15.53
C ASN A 154 23.23 0.66 15.65
N CYS A 155 21.95 0.88 15.94
CA CYS A 155 21.41 2.22 16.19
C CYS A 155 22.06 2.86 17.42
N GLN A 156 22.18 2.12 18.52
CA GLN A 156 22.80 2.63 19.76
C GLN A 156 24.28 2.97 19.53
N LEU A 157 25.01 2.12 18.80
CA LEU A 157 26.41 2.36 18.45
C LEU A 157 26.54 3.60 17.56
N ALA A 158 25.78 3.70 16.47
CA ALA A 158 25.79 4.88 15.60
C ALA A 158 25.50 6.16 16.40
N ARG A 159 24.48 6.14 17.28
CA ARG A 159 24.15 7.26 18.17
C ARG A 159 25.28 7.63 19.11
N SER A 160 25.93 6.64 19.73
CA SER A 160 27.07 6.88 20.63
C SER A 160 28.24 7.54 19.91
N LEU A 161 28.58 7.07 18.70
CA LEU A 161 29.65 7.64 17.89
C LEU A 161 29.30 9.07 17.42
N LEU A 162 28.05 9.34 17.06
CA LEU A 162 27.60 10.69 16.69
C LEU A 162 27.70 11.69 17.84
N LEU A 163 27.31 11.28 19.05
CA LEU A 163 27.42 12.13 20.24
C LEU A 163 28.87 12.45 20.63
N SER A 164 29.84 11.62 20.21
CA SER A 164 31.27 11.91 20.38
C SER A 164 31.81 12.99 19.43
N GLY A 165 31.03 13.36 18.40
CA GLY A 165 31.34 14.44 17.46
C GLY A 165 31.07 14.05 16.01
N ALA A 166 29.92 14.47 15.47
CA ALA A 166 29.45 14.11 14.12
C ALA A 166 30.46 14.41 12.99
N TYR A 167 31.25 15.48 13.12
CA TYR A 167 32.21 15.92 12.10
C TYR A 167 33.65 15.44 12.32
N GLN A 168 33.87 14.49 13.23
CA GLN A 168 35.17 13.84 13.36
C GLN A 168 35.42 12.92 12.14
N PRO A 169 36.64 12.88 11.56
CA PRO A 169 36.91 12.11 10.34
C PRO A 169 36.53 10.62 10.45
N TRP A 170 36.80 10.02 11.61
CA TRP A 170 36.50 8.61 11.86
C TRP A 170 34.99 8.35 11.97
N VAL A 171 34.19 9.31 12.47
CA VAL A 171 32.72 9.24 12.52
C VAL A 171 32.15 9.38 11.11
N GLN A 172 32.60 10.39 10.37
CA GLN A 172 32.21 10.60 8.97
C GLN A 172 32.50 9.38 8.09
N SER A 173 33.60 8.67 8.36
CA SER A 173 33.96 7.45 7.60
C SER A 173 33.22 6.18 7.99
N ARG A 174 32.42 6.20 9.07
CA ARG A 174 31.82 4.97 9.65
C ARG A 174 30.34 5.07 9.94
N VAL A 175 29.78 6.26 10.10
CA VAL A 175 28.37 6.44 10.46
C VAL A 175 27.66 7.12 9.30
N VAL A 176 26.65 6.44 8.75
CA VAL A 176 25.89 6.90 7.60
C VAL A 176 25.14 8.20 7.92
N GLN A 177 24.52 8.26 9.09
CA GLN A 177 23.73 9.41 9.53
C GLN A 177 24.61 10.67 9.71
N ALA A 178 25.89 10.51 10.07
CA ALA A 178 26.85 11.61 10.17
C ALA A 178 27.06 12.32 8.83
N GLN A 179 27.02 11.56 7.75
CA GLN A 179 27.36 12.01 6.40
C GLN A 179 26.26 12.90 5.80
N TYR A 180 25.06 12.93 6.36
CA TYR A 180 24.01 13.88 5.96
C TYR A 180 23.48 14.71 7.14
N TYR A 181 24.31 14.87 8.18
CA TYR A 181 24.03 15.78 9.27
C TYR A 181 24.45 17.21 8.94
N LYS A 182 23.49 18.12 9.05
CA LYS A 182 23.63 19.54 8.74
C LYS A 182 23.32 20.36 9.99
N ASP A 183 24.38 20.72 10.72
CA ASP A 183 24.32 21.62 11.87
C ASP A 183 24.40 23.06 11.39
N SER A 184 23.26 23.74 11.43
CA SER A 184 23.14 25.14 10.99
C SER A 184 24.02 26.07 11.83
N LYS A 185 24.20 25.79 13.13
CA LYS A 185 25.04 26.61 14.03
C LYS A 185 26.54 26.43 13.78
N LYS A 186 26.92 25.37 13.06
CA LYS A 186 28.31 25.07 12.69
C LYS A 186 28.43 24.87 11.19
N TYR A 187 27.79 25.75 10.42
CA TYR A 187 27.68 25.61 8.96
C TYR A 187 29.04 25.51 8.25
N ASN A 188 30.04 26.30 8.66
CA ASN A 188 31.39 26.19 8.08
C ASN A 188 32.04 24.83 8.36
N THR A 189 31.88 24.30 9.57
CA THR A 189 32.38 22.95 9.90
C THR A 189 31.65 21.88 9.09
N TYR A 190 30.35 22.04 8.87
CA TYR A 190 29.57 21.18 7.98
C TYR A 190 30.14 21.17 6.56
N LEU A 191 30.35 22.34 5.95
CA LEU A 191 30.88 22.46 4.59
C LEU A 191 32.27 21.83 4.44
N GLU A 192 33.15 22.01 5.43
CA GLU A 192 34.53 21.52 5.40
C GLU A 192 34.66 20.02 5.68
N LYS A 193 33.94 19.51 6.68
CA LYS A 193 34.19 18.19 7.25
C LYS A 193 33.19 17.13 6.84
N ASN A 194 31.99 17.51 6.40
CA ASN A 194 31.02 16.52 5.94
C ASN A 194 31.44 15.98 4.56
N ILE A 195 31.56 14.65 4.47
CA ILE A 195 32.16 13.97 3.31
C ILE A 195 31.16 13.63 2.19
N PHE A 196 29.87 13.90 2.39
CA PHE A 196 28.80 13.46 1.47
C PHE A 196 27.86 14.61 1.12
N LEU A 197 27.11 15.16 2.07
CA LEU A 197 26.00 16.05 1.75
C LEU A 197 26.43 17.39 1.10
N PRO A 198 27.49 18.09 1.54
CA PRO A 198 27.95 19.30 0.84
C PRO A 198 28.47 19.03 -0.57
N ASP A 199 29.02 17.84 -0.82
CA ASP A 199 29.44 17.42 -2.16
C ASP A 199 28.22 17.16 -3.04
N LEU A 200 27.30 16.32 -2.55
CA LEU A 200 26.06 15.96 -3.24
C LEU A 200 25.13 17.17 -3.49
N ASN A 201 25.19 18.20 -2.65
CA ASN A 201 24.39 19.41 -2.84
C ASN A 201 25.13 20.50 -3.62
N ASN A 202 26.34 20.24 -4.12
CA ASN A 202 27.15 21.27 -4.78
C ASN A 202 27.28 22.54 -3.88
N GLU A 203 27.41 22.36 -2.56
CA GLU A 203 27.55 23.46 -1.58
C GLU A 203 29.02 23.88 -1.40
N LYS A 204 29.97 23.05 -1.84
CA LYS A 204 31.40 23.37 -1.86
C LYS A 204 31.71 24.44 -2.91
N VAL A 205 32.85 25.12 -2.76
CA VAL A 205 33.29 26.18 -3.69
C VAL A 205 33.38 25.65 -5.14
N ALA A 206 33.99 24.48 -5.33
CA ALA A 206 34.02 23.80 -6.61
C ALA A 206 32.72 23.03 -6.83
N LYS A 207 32.00 23.37 -7.92
CA LYS A 207 30.73 22.74 -8.30
C LYS A 207 30.96 21.64 -9.31
N ASN A 208 30.29 20.50 -9.14
CA ASN A 208 30.31 19.42 -10.11
C ASN A 208 29.16 19.61 -11.13
N VAL A 209 29.50 19.98 -12.35
CA VAL A 209 28.53 20.24 -13.44
C VAL A 209 27.82 18.96 -13.87
N THR A 210 28.51 17.81 -13.81
CA THR A 210 27.94 16.51 -14.19
C THR A 210 26.75 16.12 -13.33
N TYR A 211 26.73 16.52 -12.05
CA TYR A 211 25.61 16.26 -11.16
C TYR A 211 24.33 16.92 -11.69
N ALA A 212 24.42 18.20 -12.10
CA ALA A 212 23.29 18.92 -12.68
C ALA A 212 22.90 18.37 -14.05
N GLU A 213 23.86 18.02 -14.90
CA GLU A 213 23.60 17.41 -16.21
C GLU A 213 22.82 16.10 -16.08
N ASN A 214 23.25 15.22 -15.17
CA ASN A 214 22.59 13.94 -14.94
C ASN A 214 21.20 14.11 -14.32
N LEU A 215 21.04 14.98 -13.32
CA LEU A 215 19.74 15.16 -12.65
C LEU A 215 18.68 15.70 -13.62
N LYS A 216 19.06 16.60 -14.54
CA LYS A 216 18.18 17.12 -15.60
C LYS A 216 17.68 16.05 -16.58
N THR A 217 18.34 14.89 -16.67
CA THR A 217 17.88 13.77 -17.54
C THR A 217 16.62 13.07 -17.02
N LEU A 218 16.25 13.28 -15.75
CA LEU A 218 15.05 12.70 -15.16
C LEU A 218 13.79 13.26 -15.84
N ASN A 219 12.86 12.40 -16.24
CA ASN A 219 11.53 12.81 -16.69
C ASN A 219 10.75 13.49 -15.56
N LYS A 220 10.79 12.89 -14.35
CA LYS A 220 10.19 13.44 -13.14
C LYS A 220 11.08 13.18 -11.93
N PHE A 221 11.15 14.16 -11.05
CA PHE A 221 11.67 14.03 -9.70
C PHE A 221 10.55 14.38 -8.71
N VAL A 222 9.96 13.33 -8.13
CA VAL A 222 8.80 13.41 -7.23
C VAL A 222 9.28 13.30 -5.79
N MET A 223 9.04 14.34 -5.00
CA MET A 223 9.45 14.43 -3.61
C MET A 223 8.21 14.40 -2.71
N LEU A 224 8.06 13.32 -1.95
CA LEU A 224 6.92 13.09 -1.08
C LEU A 224 7.30 13.35 0.38
N GLN A 225 6.66 14.34 0.99
CA GLN A 225 6.87 14.69 2.40
C GLN A 225 5.74 14.11 3.27
N PHE A 226 6.06 13.54 4.44
CA PHE A 226 5.04 13.14 5.41
C PHE A 226 4.57 14.34 6.24
N GLU A 227 3.25 14.47 6.46
CA GLU A 227 2.67 15.61 7.19
C GLU A 227 3.07 15.62 8.67
N ASP A 228 3.05 14.44 9.29
CA ASP A 228 3.34 14.23 10.72
C ASP A 228 4.72 13.59 10.93
N ASP A 229 5.71 13.93 10.10
CA ASP A 229 7.06 13.38 10.19
C ASP A 229 7.76 13.83 11.49
N ASP A 230 8.11 12.86 12.33
CA ASP A 230 8.85 13.04 13.59
C ASP A 230 10.26 12.44 13.55
N MET A 231 10.71 11.96 12.38
CA MET A 231 12.02 11.33 12.20
C MET A 231 12.96 12.20 11.36
N VAL A 232 12.42 12.89 10.36
CA VAL A 232 13.16 13.83 9.52
C VAL A 232 12.98 15.22 10.11
N ILE A 233 14.06 15.77 10.65
CA ILE A 233 14.05 17.06 11.31
C ILE A 233 15.09 17.97 10.64
N PRO A 234 14.68 19.06 9.98
CA PRO A 234 13.29 19.45 9.69
C PRO A 234 12.63 18.58 8.62
N ARG A 235 11.31 18.35 8.71
CA ARG A 235 10.56 17.52 7.74
C ARG A 235 10.61 18.09 6.32
N GLU A 236 10.75 19.40 6.22
CA GLU A 236 10.90 20.15 4.98
C GLU A 236 12.18 19.78 4.22
N SER A 237 13.13 19.06 4.84
CA SER A 237 14.28 18.45 4.14
C SER A 237 13.86 17.47 3.04
N SER A 238 12.64 16.93 3.11
CA SER A 238 12.00 16.19 2.00
C SER A 238 11.87 17.01 0.73
N TRP A 239 11.78 18.33 0.85
CA TRP A 239 11.71 19.30 -0.24
C TRP A 239 12.91 20.24 -0.23
N PHE A 240 14.09 19.73 0.16
CA PHE A 240 15.35 20.48 0.28
C PHE A 240 15.34 21.63 1.32
N GLY A 241 14.31 21.75 2.17
CA GLY A 241 14.28 22.74 3.25
C GLY A 241 15.23 22.39 4.40
N TYR A 242 15.86 23.39 5.01
CA TYR A 242 16.71 23.20 6.20
C TYR A 242 16.57 24.38 7.16
N TRP A 243 17.01 24.24 8.41
CA TRP A 243 17.00 25.33 9.38
C TRP A 243 18.18 26.29 9.19
N ASN A 244 17.98 27.59 9.35
CA ASN A 244 19.09 28.54 9.51
C ASN A 244 19.61 28.54 10.96
N GLU A 245 20.55 29.44 11.26
CA GLU A 245 21.14 29.58 12.60
C GLU A 245 20.09 30.04 13.63
N GLU A 246 19.08 30.79 13.17
CA GLU A 246 17.96 31.31 13.94
C GLU A 246 16.85 30.27 14.22
N GLY A 247 16.93 29.09 13.59
CA GLY A 247 15.94 28.01 13.73
C GLY A 247 14.71 28.14 12.81
N GLU A 248 14.76 29.03 11.82
CA GLU A 248 13.74 29.19 10.79
C GLU A 248 14.02 28.26 9.60
N VAL A 249 12.96 27.74 8.97
CA VAL A 249 13.11 26.87 7.80
C VAL A 249 13.32 27.71 6.54
N ILE A 250 14.47 27.54 5.88
CA ILE A 250 14.73 28.07 4.53
C ILE A 250 14.31 27.03 3.50
N MET A 251 13.27 27.33 2.72
CA MET A 251 12.77 26.47 1.65
C MET A 251 13.63 26.55 0.38
N LEU A 252 13.54 25.53 -0.48
CA LEU A 252 14.35 25.42 -1.70
C LEU A 252 14.42 26.70 -2.56
N PRO A 253 13.31 27.42 -2.87
CA PRO A 253 13.37 28.60 -3.74
C PRO A 253 14.21 29.75 -3.20
N ASP A 254 14.38 29.82 -1.88
CA ASP A 254 15.10 30.91 -1.21
C ASP A 254 16.60 30.65 -1.11
N GLN A 255 17.06 29.45 -1.44
CA GLN A 255 18.45 29.02 -1.31
C GLN A 255 19.29 29.39 -2.55
N PRO A 256 20.58 29.70 -2.37
CA PRO A 256 21.53 29.88 -3.48
C PRO A 256 21.55 28.68 -4.44
N LEU A 257 21.46 27.46 -3.90
CA LEU A 257 21.39 26.20 -4.65
C LEU A 257 20.33 26.21 -5.76
N TYR A 258 19.17 26.81 -5.49
CA TYR A 258 18.08 26.94 -6.47
C TYR A 258 18.23 28.21 -7.31
N LYS A 259 18.52 29.36 -6.69
CA LYS A 259 18.61 30.66 -7.37
C LYS A 259 19.66 30.67 -8.48
N GLU A 260 20.80 30.05 -8.21
CA GLU A 260 21.95 29.90 -9.12
C GLU A 260 21.97 28.53 -9.84
N ASP A 261 20.94 27.71 -9.63
CA ASP A 261 20.71 26.44 -10.32
C ASP A 261 21.87 25.41 -10.25
N TRP A 262 22.51 25.28 -9.08
CA TRP A 262 23.72 24.45 -8.90
C TRP A 262 23.55 22.97 -9.25
N LEU A 263 22.33 22.44 -9.11
CA LEU A 263 21.95 21.06 -9.43
C LEU A 263 20.98 20.96 -10.62
N GLY A 264 20.64 22.08 -11.28
CA GLY A 264 19.61 22.09 -12.33
C GLY A 264 18.17 22.06 -11.81
N LEU A 265 17.93 22.17 -10.50
CA LEU A 265 16.59 22.09 -9.89
C LEU A 265 15.65 23.22 -10.32
N LYS A 266 16.16 24.44 -10.53
CA LYS A 266 15.36 25.55 -11.02
C LYS A 266 14.92 25.30 -12.46
N SER A 267 15.86 24.93 -13.32
CA SER A 267 15.56 24.53 -14.71
C SER A 267 14.55 23.38 -14.75
N MET A 268 14.73 22.37 -13.90
CA MET A 268 13.81 21.24 -13.80
C MET A 268 12.40 21.65 -13.33
N ASN A 269 12.31 22.58 -12.39
CA ASN A 269 11.02 23.06 -11.89
C ASN A 269 10.27 23.84 -12.98
N GLU A 270 10.98 24.72 -13.71
CA GLU A 270 10.43 25.49 -14.83
C GLU A 270 9.94 24.58 -15.98
N ASN A 271 10.62 23.45 -16.20
CA ASN A 271 10.20 22.40 -17.15
C ASN A 271 9.11 21.46 -16.59
N GLY A 272 8.62 21.69 -15.37
CA GLY A 272 7.63 20.85 -14.71
C GLY A 272 8.12 19.44 -14.36
N GLN A 273 9.44 19.21 -14.30
CA GLN A 273 10.03 17.92 -13.93
C GLN A 273 9.96 17.67 -12.41
N LEU A 274 9.96 18.72 -11.58
CA LEU A 274 9.81 18.58 -10.13
C LEU A 274 8.34 18.47 -9.71
N VAL A 275 8.05 17.54 -8.80
CA VAL A 275 6.73 17.38 -8.19
C VAL A 275 6.87 17.31 -6.68
N PHE A 276 6.16 18.21 -5.98
CA PHE A 276 6.12 18.28 -4.53
C PHE A 276 4.73 17.86 -4.06
N ASP A 277 4.62 16.78 -3.27
CA ASP A 277 3.34 16.34 -2.72
C ASP A 277 3.48 15.85 -1.27
N LYS A 278 2.39 15.90 -0.51
CA LYS A 278 2.33 15.51 0.89
C LYS A 278 1.59 14.18 1.07
N LEU A 279 2.11 13.35 1.97
CA LEU A 279 1.49 12.11 2.39
C LEU A 279 0.99 12.23 3.84
N PRO A 280 -0.27 11.87 4.12
CA PRO A 280 -0.76 11.88 5.49
C PRO A 280 -0.08 10.78 6.31
N GLY A 281 0.18 11.07 7.59
CA GLY A 281 0.78 10.14 8.54
C GLY A 281 2.23 10.46 8.89
N ARG A 282 2.82 9.57 9.70
CA ARG A 282 4.18 9.68 10.24
C ARG A 282 5.22 9.06 9.29
N HIS A 283 6.50 9.25 9.63
CA HIS A 283 7.63 8.83 8.82
C HIS A 283 7.65 7.33 8.46
N GLY A 284 7.93 7.07 7.19
CA GLY A 284 8.06 5.74 6.62
C GLY A 284 6.72 5.11 6.26
N ILE A 285 6.79 4.01 5.53
CA ILE A 285 5.64 3.12 5.39
C ILE A 285 5.59 2.34 6.68
N ASP A 286 4.79 2.78 7.65
CA ASP A 286 4.72 2.19 8.99
C ASP A 286 4.45 0.68 8.94
N SER A 287 5.55 -0.07 8.92
CA SER A 287 5.71 -1.47 9.30
C SER A 287 6.06 -1.48 10.79
N GLY A 288 5.07 -1.28 11.67
CA GLY A 288 5.41 -1.37 13.10
C GLY A 288 4.31 -1.15 14.10
N VAL A 289 3.51 -0.09 13.99
CA VAL A 289 2.40 0.10 14.93
C VAL A 289 1.12 -0.32 14.24
N ARG A 290 0.82 -1.62 14.36
CA ARG A 290 -0.58 -2.05 14.35
C ARG A 290 -1.27 -1.31 15.50
N HIS A 291 -1.76 -0.10 15.25
CA HIS A 291 -3.08 0.18 15.73
C HIS A 291 -3.89 -1.01 15.22
N HIS A 292 -4.32 -1.86 16.14
CA HIS A 292 -5.43 -2.76 15.92
C HIS A 292 -6.66 -1.87 15.67
N VAL A 293 -6.66 -1.11 14.57
CA VAL A 293 -7.86 -0.73 13.88
C VAL A 293 -8.42 -2.07 13.47
N LYS A 294 -9.27 -2.63 14.32
CA LYS A 294 -10.06 -3.82 14.02
C LYS A 294 -10.84 -3.45 12.76
N LYS A 295 -10.28 -3.79 11.59
CA LYS A 295 -10.97 -3.63 10.32
C LYS A 295 -12.16 -4.57 10.41
N GLY A 296 -13.35 -4.01 10.66
CA GLY A 296 -14.58 -4.80 10.80
C GLY A 296 -14.94 -5.58 9.51
N ALA A 297 -14.31 -5.24 8.39
CA ALA A 297 -14.53 -5.85 7.07
C ALA A 297 -13.28 -6.59 6.56
N ARG A 298 -13.51 -7.76 5.96
CA ARG A 298 -12.48 -8.55 5.26
C ARG A 298 -12.09 -7.89 3.94
N GLN A 299 -10.81 -7.90 3.62
CA GLN A 299 -10.21 -7.31 2.40
C GLN A 299 -9.87 -8.34 1.32
N ALA A 300 -9.93 -9.63 1.68
CA ALA A 300 -9.66 -10.75 0.79
C ALA A 300 -10.56 -11.94 1.17
N PRO A 301 -10.89 -12.84 0.22
CA PRO A 301 -11.58 -14.08 0.57
C PRO A 301 -10.66 -15.00 1.36
N LYS A 302 -11.18 -15.66 2.42
CA LYS A 302 -10.44 -16.69 3.18
C LYS A 302 -10.22 -17.99 2.37
N SER A 303 -11.04 -18.22 1.36
CA SER A 303 -11.02 -19.48 0.58
C SER A 303 -9.88 -19.48 -0.44
N GLN A 304 -9.27 -20.64 -0.62
CA GLN A 304 -8.23 -20.92 -1.63
C GLN A 304 -8.82 -21.33 -3.00
N ASP A 305 -10.14 -21.29 -3.16
CA ASP A 305 -10.82 -21.61 -4.43
C ASP A 305 -10.36 -20.66 -5.54
N VAL A 306 -9.79 -21.24 -6.60
CA VAL A 306 -9.22 -20.53 -7.75
C VAL A 306 -10.26 -19.67 -8.45
N TYR A 307 -11.48 -20.20 -8.66
CA TYR A 307 -12.56 -19.46 -9.35
C TYR A 307 -13.01 -18.24 -8.55
N LEU A 308 -13.13 -18.38 -7.23
CA LEU A 308 -13.49 -17.26 -6.37
C LEU A 308 -12.40 -16.18 -6.38
N ARG A 309 -11.12 -16.57 -6.42
CA ARG A 309 -9.99 -15.63 -6.49
C ARG A 309 -9.92 -14.91 -7.82
N MET A 310 -10.14 -15.61 -8.93
CA MET A 310 -10.23 -14.99 -10.26
C MET A 310 -11.39 -13.99 -10.34
N LEU A 311 -12.57 -14.35 -9.83
CA LEU A 311 -13.71 -13.44 -9.75
C LEU A 311 -13.41 -12.20 -8.88
N VAL A 312 -12.68 -12.39 -7.76
CA VAL A 312 -12.24 -11.27 -6.93
C VAL A 312 -11.29 -10.35 -7.70
N LYS A 313 -10.32 -10.89 -8.44
CA LYS A 313 -9.42 -10.08 -9.27
C LYS A 313 -10.20 -9.30 -10.33
N LEU A 314 -11.13 -9.95 -11.03
CA LEU A 314 -12.00 -9.31 -12.03
C LEU A 314 -12.82 -8.16 -11.43
N TYR A 315 -13.56 -8.41 -10.35
CA TYR A 315 -14.39 -7.37 -9.74
C TYR A 315 -13.58 -6.29 -9.00
N ARG A 316 -12.34 -6.58 -8.59
CA ARG A 316 -11.40 -5.58 -8.08
C ARG A 316 -10.94 -4.65 -9.21
N PHE A 317 -10.58 -5.22 -10.36
CA PHE A 317 -10.27 -4.44 -11.56
C PHE A 317 -11.44 -3.56 -11.99
N LEU A 318 -12.64 -4.14 -12.10
CA LEU A 318 -13.85 -3.40 -12.47
C LEU A 318 -14.20 -2.31 -11.46
N ALA A 319 -14.12 -2.57 -10.15
CA ALA A 319 -14.42 -1.57 -9.14
C ALA A 319 -13.42 -0.39 -9.11
N ARG A 320 -12.19 -0.60 -9.59
CA ARG A 320 -11.17 0.46 -9.72
C ARG A 320 -11.35 1.27 -11.00
N ARG A 321 -11.57 0.60 -12.13
CA ARG A 321 -11.69 1.23 -13.45
C ARG A 321 -13.07 1.84 -13.71
N THR A 322 -14.09 1.38 -12.99
CA THR A 322 -15.45 1.90 -13.10
C THR A 322 -15.84 2.61 -11.81
N SER A 323 -16.45 3.79 -11.91
CA SER A 323 -17.03 4.51 -10.77
C SER A 323 -18.36 3.91 -10.28
N SER A 324 -18.66 2.65 -10.63
CA SER A 324 -19.94 2.01 -10.30
C SER A 324 -19.95 1.42 -8.89
N ASN A 325 -20.86 1.94 -8.05
CA ASN A 325 -21.15 1.40 -6.72
C ASN A 325 -21.53 -0.09 -6.75
N PHE A 326 -22.09 -0.59 -7.86
CA PHE A 326 -22.45 -2.00 -8.01
C PHE A 326 -21.23 -2.92 -7.84
N ASN A 327 -20.13 -2.62 -8.54
CA ASN A 327 -18.92 -3.44 -8.52
C ASN A 327 -18.25 -3.44 -7.15
N GLN A 328 -18.23 -2.29 -6.46
CA GLN A 328 -17.74 -2.18 -5.09
C GLN A 328 -18.55 -3.05 -4.12
N VAL A 329 -19.88 -3.07 -4.26
CA VAL A 329 -20.75 -3.90 -3.41
C VAL A 329 -20.58 -5.39 -3.73
N VAL A 330 -20.46 -5.78 -5.00
CA VAL A 330 -20.20 -7.18 -5.39
C VAL A 330 -18.87 -7.65 -4.81
N LEU A 331 -17.79 -6.88 -5.00
CA LEU A 331 -16.46 -7.16 -4.46
C LEU A 331 -16.49 -7.34 -2.94
N LYS A 332 -17.12 -6.40 -2.22
CA LYS A 332 -17.28 -6.47 -0.77
C LYS A 332 -18.00 -7.75 -0.34
N ARG A 333 -19.03 -8.18 -1.09
CA ARG A 333 -19.77 -9.41 -0.80
C ARG A 333 -18.98 -10.67 -1.11
N LEU A 334 -18.09 -10.68 -2.12
CA LEU A 334 -17.21 -11.81 -2.40
C LEU A 334 -16.26 -12.12 -1.23
N PHE A 335 -15.82 -11.10 -0.49
CA PHE A 335 -14.98 -11.25 0.71
C PHE A 335 -15.74 -11.79 1.93
N MET A 336 -17.08 -11.73 1.93
CA MET A 336 -17.89 -12.14 3.07
C MET A 336 -17.82 -13.64 3.33
N SER A 337 -17.95 -14.03 4.60
CA SER A 337 -18.09 -15.43 5.00
C SER A 337 -19.37 -16.06 4.43
N ARG A 338 -19.41 -17.40 4.35
CA ARG A 338 -20.63 -18.14 3.94
C ARG A 338 -21.85 -17.84 4.81
N VAL A 339 -21.65 -17.41 6.06
CA VAL A 339 -22.74 -17.00 6.96
C VAL A 339 -23.32 -15.64 6.56
N ASN A 340 -22.45 -14.72 6.13
CA ASN A 340 -22.84 -13.37 5.71
C ASN A 340 -23.29 -13.28 4.24
N ARG A 341 -23.14 -14.36 3.48
CA ARG A 341 -23.74 -14.62 2.16
C ARG A 341 -24.91 -15.62 2.29
N PRO A 342 -26.06 -15.20 2.86
CA PRO A 342 -27.21 -16.09 3.03
C PRO A 342 -27.77 -16.54 1.67
N PRO A 343 -28.19 -17.81 1.55
CA PRO A 343 -28.86 -18.29 0.34
C PRO A 343 -30.22 -17.60 0.15
N LEU A 344 -30.70 -17.59 -1.08
CA LEU A 344 -32.02 -17.06 -1.45
C LEU A 344 -32.83 -18.13 -2.19
N SER A 345 -34.09 -18.34 -1.80
CA SER A 345 -34.97 -19.29 -2.49
C SER A 345 -35.53 -18.71 -3.78
N VAL A 346 -35.86 -19.56 -4.75
CA VAL A 346 -36.56 -19.15 -6.00
C VAL A 346 -37.87 -18.43 -5.70
N SER A 347 -38.62 -18.85 -4.67
CA SER A 347 -39.86 -18.18 -4.23
C SER A 347 -39.66 -16.74 -3.79
N ARG A 348 -38.61 -16.46 -3.01
CA ARG A 348 -38.29 -15.09 -2.57
C ARG A 348 -37.74 -14.27 -3.72
N LEU A 349 -36.94 -14.89 -4.58
CA LEU A 349 -36.41 -14.27 -5.78
C LEU A 349 -37.54 -13.79 -6.70
N ALA A 350 -38.52 -14.65 -7.01
CA ALA A 350 -39.69 -14.32 -7.80
C ALA A 350 -40.44 -13.12 -7.20
N ARG A 351 -40.65 -13.12 -5.88
CA ARG A 351 -41.29 -12.00 -5.17
C ARG A 351 -40.51 -10.70 -5.29
N PHE A 352 -39.19 -10.72 -5.13
CA PHE A 352 -38.36 -9.50 -5.22
C PHE A 352 -38.22 -8.94 -6.64
N MET A 353 -38.45 -9.78 -7.65
CA MET A 353 -38.42 -9.43 -9.07
C MET A 353 -39.79 -9.05 -9.63
N GLN A 354 -40.85 -9.11 -8.82
CA GLN A 354 -42.17 -8.58 -9.21
C GLN A 354 -42.03 -7.09 -9.57
N LYS A 355 -42.63 -6.69 -10.70
CA LYS A 355 -42.53 -5.33 -11.28
C LYS A 355 -41.11 -4.92 -11.73
N LYS A 356 -40.19 -5.86 -11.93
CA LYS A 356 -38.81 -5.60 -12.41
C LYS A 356 -38.47 -6.47 -13.62
N GLU A 357 -39.37 -6.46 -14.59
CA GLU A 357 -39.24 -7.24 -15.82
C GLU A 357 -38.02 -6.79 -16.64
N GLY A 358 -37.41 -7.73 -17.36
CA GLY A 358 -36.20 -7.48 -18.15
C GLY A 358 -34.89 -7.27 -17.36
N LYS A 359 -34.94 -7.15 -16.03
CA LYS A 359 -33.73 -6.95 -15.21
C LYS A 359 -33.10 -8.28 -14.77
N ILE A 360 -31.77 -8.28 -14.63
CA ILE A 360 -31.00 -9.42 -14.15
C ILE A 360 -30.95 -9.42 -12.61
N ALA A 361 -31.40 -10.48 -11.97
CA ALA A 361 -31.31 -10.62 -10.52
C ALA A 361 -29.92 -11.13 -10.11
N VAL A 362 -29.16 -10.33 -9.35
CA VAL A 362 -27.78 -10.66 -8.98
C VAL A 362 -27.70 -11.02 -7.50
N ILE A 363 -27.18 -12.20 -7.18
CA ILE A 363 -27.04 -12.71 -5.82
C ILE A 363 -25.62 -13.22 -5.59
N VAL A 364 -24.86 -12.52 -4.74
CA VAL A 364 -23.54 -12.98 -4.29
C VAL A 364 -23.71 -14.05 -3.20
N GLY A 365 -24.18 -15.23 -3.59
CA GLY A 365 -24.54 -16.34 -2.71
C GLY A 365 -25.11 -17.52 -3.48
N THR A 366 -25.83 -18.40 -2.77
CA THR A 366 -26.46 -19.59 -3.37
C THR A 366 -27.95 -19.36 -3.60
N ILE A 367 -28.46 -19.76 -4.76
CA ILE A 367 -29.89 -19.84 -5.04
C ILE A 367 -30.36 -21.28 -4.78
N THR A 368 -31.41 -21.44 -3.98
CA THR A 368 -31.98 -22.75 -3.61
C THR A 368 -33.40 -22.89 -4.12
N ASP A 369 -33.84 -24.12 -4.33
CA ASP A 369 -35.20 -24.42 -4.76
C ASP A 369 -36.21 -24.25 -3.61
N ASP A 370 -37.47 -24.11 -3.98
CA ASP A 370 -38.62 -24.10 -3.07
C ASP A 370 -39.81 -24.80 -3.74
N ASN A 371 -40.07 -26.03 -3.29
CA ASN A 371 -41.14 -26.87 -3.84
C ASN A 371 -42.54 -26.28 -3.62
N ARG A 372 -42.70 -25.33 -2.69
CA ARG A 372 -43.99 -24.69 -2.40
C ARG A 372 -44.42 -23.69 -3.46
N LEU A 373 -43.46 -23.12 -4.18
CA LEU A 373 -43.78 -22.34 -5.37
C LEU A 373 -44.07 -23.34 -6.49
N LEU A 374 -45.28 -23.38 -7.04
CA LEU A 374 -45.62 -24.33 -8.10
C LEU A 374 -45.11 -23.85 -9.47
N VAL A 375 -45.44 -22.60 -9.82
CA VAL A 375 -45.06 -21.96 -11.08
C VAL A 375 -43.93 -20.97 -10.84
N VAL A 376 -42.80 -21.18 -11.53
CA VAL A 376 -41.66 -20.25 -11.50
C VAL A 376 -41.82 -19.26 -12.64
N PRO A 377 -41.78 -17.94 -12.40
CA PRO A 377 -41.80 -16.96 -13.49
C PRO A 377 -40.47 -16.98 -14.28
N LYS A 378 -40.49 -16.47 -15.50
CA LYS A 378 -39.27 -16.28 -16.32
C LYS A 378 -38.32 -15.31 -15.62
N LEU A 379 -37.13 -15.78 -15.26
CA LEU A 379 -36.13 -15.01 -14.50
C LEU A 379 -34.74 -15.14 -15.12
N THR A 380 -34.03 -14.02 -15.24
CA THR A 380 -32.60 -14.01 -15.56
C THR A 380 -31.81 -13.77 -14.28
N VAL A 381 -30.96 -14.71 -13.89
CA VAL A 381 -30.28 -14.70 -12.58
C VAL A 381 -28.78 -14.84 -12.72
N ALA A 382 -28.02 -14.14 -11.89
CA ALA A 382 -26.58 -14.34 -11.73
C ALA A 382 -26.26 -14.67 -10.27
N ALA A 383 -25.57 -15.78 -10.03
CA ALA A 383 -25.24 -16.23 -8.68
C ALA A 383 -23.92 -16.98 -8.59
N LEU A 384 -23.36 -17.10 -7.37
CA LEU A 384 -22.15 -17.90 -7.15
C LEU A 384 -22.42 -19.40 -7.28
N ARG A 385 -23.62 -19.83 -6.89
CA ARG A 385 -24.08 -21.21 -7.03
C ARG A 385 -25.59 -21.23 -7.17
N VAL A 386 -26.10 -22.09 -8.04
CA VAL A 386 -27.53 -22.42 -8.12
C VAL A 386 -27.68 -23.92 -7.90
N THR A 387 -28.62 -24.35 -7.05
CA THR A 387 -28.87 -25.78 -6.86
C THR A 387 -29.40 -26.40 -8.16
N ARG A 388 -29.08 -27.67 -8.40
CA ARG A 388 -29.46 -28.36 -9.65
C ARG A 388 -30.96 -28.26 -9.95
N THR A 389 -31.80 -28.48 -8.93
CA THR A 389 -33.26 -28.43 -9.07
C THR A 389 -33.76 -27.00 -9.34
N ALA A 390 -33.24 -25.99 -8.63
CA ALA A 390 -33.57 -24.59 -8.90
C ALA A 390 -33.18 -24.17 -10.32
N ARG A 391 -31.99 -24.59 -10.78
CA ARG A 391 -31.51 -24.31 -12.14
C ARG A 391 -32.44 -24.91 -13.18
N ALA A 392 -32.81 -26.18 -13.03
CA ALA A 392 -33.72 -26.87 -13.94
C ALA A 392 -35.09 -26.16 -14.02
N ARG A 393 -35.63 -25.71 -12.89
CA ARG A 393 -36.92 -25.02 -12.85
C ARG A 393 -36.88 -23.62 -13.47
N ILE A 394 -35.80 -22.87 -13.26
CA ILE A 394 -35.62 -21.54 -13.89
C ILE A 394 -35.51 -21.69 -15.41
N ILE A 395 -34.72 -22.65 -15.89
CA ILE A 395 -34.57 -22.92 -17.33
C ILE A 395 -35.89 -23.41 -17.93
N LYS A 396 -36.60 -24.31 -17.25
CA LYS A 396 -37.93 -24.78 -17.68
C LYS A 396 -38.96 -23.66 -17.80
N ALA A 397 -38.85 -22.63 -16.97
CA ALA A 397 -39.68 -21.41 -17.06
C ALA A 397 -39.22 -20.43 -18.17
N GLY A 398 -38.26 -20.81 -19.02
CA GLY A 398 -37.67 -19.97 -20.07
C GLY A 398 -36.71 -18.91 -19.55
N GLY A 399 -36.21 -19.05 -18.32
CA GLY A 399 -35.23 -18.16 -17.71
C GLY A 399 -33.77 -18.55 -18.01
N GLU A 400 -32.84 -17.72 -17.56
CA GLU A 400 -31.40 -17.88 -17.81
C GLU A 400 -30.60 -17.80 -16.51
N VAL A 401 -29.54 -18.60 -16.37
CA VAL A 401 -28.66 -18.64 -15.20
C VAL A 401 -27.22 -18.33 -15.61
N LEU A 402 -26.75 -17.14 -15.23
CA LEU A 402 -25.43 -16.59 -15.54
C LEU A 402 -24.44 -16.80 -14.39
N THR A 403 -23.17 -16.92 -14.76
CA THR A 403 -22.04 -16.76 -13.83
C THR A 403 -21.65 -15.28 -13.67
N PHE A 404 -20.79 -14.98 -12.70
CA PHE A 404 -20.38 -13.59 -12.41
C PHE A 404 -19.41 -13.03 -13.47
N ASP A 405 -18.60 -13.88 -14.08
CA ASP A 405 -17.78 -13.57 -15.26
C ASP A 405 -18.64 -13.24 -16.49
N GLN A 406 -19.66 -14.04 -16.79
CA GLN A 406 -20.63 -13.74 -17.87
C GLN A 406 -21.41 -12.45 -17.60
N LEU A 407 -21.80 -12.22 -16.34
CA LEU A 407 -22.46 -10.97 -15.93
C LEU A 407 -21.57 -9.75 -16.16
N ALA A 408 -20.27 -9.86 -15.85
CA ALA A 408 -19.31 -8.77 -16.03
C ALA A 408 -19.17 -8.39 -17.52
N LEU A 409 -19.23 -9.34 -18.44
CA LEU A 409 -19.22 -9.07 -19.87
C LEU A 409 -20.51 -8.40 -20.34
N ARG A 410 -21.67 -8.89 -19.87
CA ARG A 410 -22.99 -8.39 -20.31
C ARG A 410 -23.38 -7.04 -19.71
N SER A 411 -22.99 -6.79 -18.45
CA SER A 411 -23.31 -5.55 -17.73
C SER A 411 -22.15 -5.14 -16.81
N PRO A 412 -21.03 -4.65 -17.38
CA PRO A 412 -19.83 -4.29 -16.62
C PRO A 412 -20.06 -3.17 -15.60
N LEU A 413 -21.04 -2.29 -15.85
CA LEU A 413 -21.43 -1.21 -14.93
C LEU A 413 -22.56 -1.61 -13.97
N GLY A 414 -23.17 -2.79 -14.14
CA GLY A 414 -24.35 -3.21 -13.38
C GLY A 414 -25.67 -2.58 -13.84
N LYS A 415 -25.69 -1.88 -14.98
CA LYS A 415 -26.92 -1.33 -15.58
C LYS A 415 -27.91 -2.46 -15.92
N GLY A 416 -29.19 -2.28 -15.61
CA GLY A 416 -30.22 -3.30 -15.83
C GLY A 416 -30.16 -4.50 -14.85
N THR A 417 -29.38 -4.40 -13.77
CA THR A 417 -29.30 -5.43 -12.74
C THR A 417 -30.04 -5.03 -11.45
N VAL A 418 -30.46 -6.02 -10.67
CA VAL A 418 -31.04 -5.85 -9.33
C VAL A 418 -30.22 -6.69 -8.35
N LEU A 419 -29.42 -6.03 -7.53
CA LEU A 419 -28.54 -6.68 -6.56
C LEU A 419 -29.31 -7.07 -5.29
N LEU A 420 -29.67 -8.35 -5.17
CA LEU A 420 -30.46 -8.89 -4.06
C LEU A 420 -29.58 -9.53 -2.99
N ARG A 421 -30.13 -9.69 -1.78
CA ARG A 421 -29.48 -10.39 -0.65
C ARG A 421 -30.50 -11.20 0.11
N GLY A 422 -30.15 -12.43 0.48
CA GLY A 422 -30.94 -13.22 1.41
C GLY A 422 -30.98 -12.60 2.82
N GLN A 423 -31.94 -13.04 3.63
CA GLN A 423 -32.04 -12.63 5.02
C GLN A 423 -31.02 -13.40 5.87
N ARG A 424 -30.18 -12.68 6.62
CA ARG A 424 -29.12 -13.29 7.45
C ARG A 424 -29.66 -14.04 8.67
N SER A 425 -30.78 -13.57 9.24
CA SER A 425 -31.30 -14.06 10.52
C SER A 425 -32.16 -15.32 10.45
N THR A 426 -32.40 -15.89 9.25
CA THR A 426 -33.31 -17.04 9.10
C THR A 426 -32.67 -18.38 9.45
N ARG A 427 -31.34 -18.46 9.60
CA ARG A 427 -30.66 -19.71 9.95
C ARG A 427 -30.94 -20.08 11.41
N GLU A 428 -31.22 -21.36 11.68
CA GLU A 428 -31.49 -21.85 13.04
C GLU A 428 -30.34 -21.51 13.99
N SER A 429 -29.09 -21.64 13.55
CA SER A 429 -27.91 -21.29 14.35
C SER A 429 -27.92 -19.84 14.85
N VAL A 430 -28.50 -18.90 14.09
CA VAL A 430 -28.56 -17.48 14.46
C VAL A 430 -29.54 -17.25 15.60
N LYS A 431 -30.56 -18.11 15.76
CA LYS A 431 -31.50 -18.03 16.88
C LYS A 431 -30.84 -18.33 18.22
N HIS A 432 -29.69 -19.00 18.22
CA HIS A 432 -28.95 -19.36 19.43
C HIS A 432 -27.84 -18.35 19.78
N PHE A 433 -27.64 -17.29 18.98
CA PHE A 433 -26.64 -16.27 19.28
C PHE A 433 -27.14 -15.29 20.36
N GLY A 434 -26.34 -15.10 21.40
CA GLY A 434 -26.66 -14.31 22.59
C GLY A 434 -26.75 -15.18 23.85
N THR A 435 -27.04 -14.59 25.01
CA THR A 435 -27.23 -15.33 26.26
C THR A 435 -28.72 -15.64 26.44
N PRO A 436 -29.15 -16.92 26.39
CA PRO A 436 -30.53 -17.28 26.69
C PRO A 436 -30.91 -16.84 28.12
N GLY A 437 -32.10 -16.27 28.30
CA GLY A 437 -32.63 -15.91 29.63
C GLY A 437 -32.25 -14.54 30.18
N LYS A 438 -31.37 -13.76 29.53
CA LYS A 438 -31.18 -12.33 29.88
C LYS A 438 -32.45 -11.51 29.55
N PRO A 439 -32.80 -10.48 30.35
CA PRO A 439 -33.86 -9.54 29.99
C PRO A 439 -33.65 -9.00 28.56
N HIS A 440 -34.72 -8.95 27.76
CA HIS A 440 -34.71 -8.55 26.34
C HIS A 440 -33.89 -9.44 25.38
N SER A 441 -33.39 -10.60 25.82
CA SER A 441 -32.72 -11.56 24.93
C SER A 441 -33.72 -12.40 24.12
N SER A 442 -33.54 -12.46 22.81
CA SER A 442 -34.28 -13.34 21.89
C SER A 442 -33.55 -14.67 21.60
N ALA A 443 -32.43 -14.92 22.29
CA ALA A 443 -31.61 -16.12 22.10
C ALA A 443 -32.34 -17.38 22.60
N LYS A 444 -32.58 -18.30 21.68
CA LYS A 444 -33.15 -19.62 21.94
C LYS A 444 -32.10 -20.51 22.64
N PRO A 445 -32.43 -21.17 23.76
CA PRO A 445 -31.50 -22.10 24.40
C PRO A 445 -31.32 -23.39 23.60
N PHE A 446 -30.14 -24.01 23.74
CA PHE A 446 -29.94 -25.40 23.31
C PHE A 446 -30.58 -26.33 24.33
N VAL A 447 -31.48 -27.20 23.89
CA VAL A 447 -32.20 -28.15 24.75
C VAL A 447 -31.94 -29.56 24.24
N ARG A 448 -31.62 -30.49 25.16
CA ARG A 448 -31.29 -31.89 24.82
C ARG A 448 -32.50 -32.67 24.30
N SER A 449 -33.70 -32.27 24.66
CA SER A 449 -34.95 -32.95 24.28
C SER A 449 -36.12 -31.95 24.20
N LYS A 450 -37.06 -32.22 23.29
CA LYS A 450 -38.29 -31.44 23.11
C LYS A 450 -39.47 -32.30 23.59
N GLY A 451 -39.68 -32.40 24.90
CA GLY A 451 -40.80 -33.14 25.48
C GLY A 451 -41.43 -32.41 26.67
N ARG A 452 -42.65 -32.81 27.06
CA ARG A 452 -43.39 -32.19 28.18
C ARG A 452 -42.64 -32.30 29.52
N LYS A 453 -41.81 -33.34 29.70
CA LYS A 453 -40.98 -33.60 30.89
C LYS A 453 -39.52 -33.13 30.77
N PHE A 454 -39.10 -32.67 29.60
CA PHE A 454 -37.75 -32.13 29.40
C PHE A 454 -37.83 -30.60 29.38
N GLU A 455 -36.68 -29.92 29.51
CA GLU A 455 -36.59 -28.46 29.50
C GLU A 455 -37.15 -27.85 28.20
N ARG A 456 -38.47 -27.69 28.12
CA ARG A 456 -39.07 -26.62 27.34
C ARG A 456 -38.73 -25.36 28.10
N ALA A 457 -37.67 -24.68 27.67
CA ALA A 457 -37.27 -23.34 28.09
C ALA A 457 -38.44 -22.54 28.66
N ARG A 458 -38.67 -22.64 29.97
CA ARG A 458 -39.66 -21.83 30.66
C ARG A 458 -39.00 -20.48 30.84
N GLY A 459 -39.33 -19.55 29.94
CA GLY A 459 -39.07 -18.14 30.17
C GLY A 459 -39.67 -17.71 31.51
N ARG A 460 -38.92 -16.86 32.22
CA ARG A 460 -39.28 -16.17 33.48
C ARG A 460 -39.29 -16.96 34.79
N ARG A 461 -38.24 -17.74 35.09
CA ARG A 461 -37.84 -17.90 36.51
C ARG A 461 -36.32 -17.74 36.64
N LYS A 462 -35.89 -16.90 37.60
CA LYS A 462 -34.52 -16.88 38.14
C LYS A 462 -34.26 -18.24 38.82
N SER A 463 -34.09 -19.30 38.04
CA SER A 463 -33.66 -20.58 38.60
C SER A 463 -32.15 -20.56 38.78
N ARG A 464 -31.71 -21.09 39.93
CA ARG A 464 -30.38 -20.95 40.53
C ARG A 464 -29.21 -21.59 39.74
N GLY A 465 -29.40 -21.97 38.48
CA GLY A 465 -28.42 -22.71 37.69
C GLY A 465 -27.56 -21.89 36.72
N TYR A 466 -27.94 -20.64 36.42
CA TYR A 466 -27.14 -19.76 35.56
C TYR A 466 -26.59 -18.60 36.39
N LYS A 467 -25.40 -18.79 36.96
CA LYS A 467 -24.54 -17.66 37.34
C LYS A 467 -23.91 -17.13 36.04
N ALA A 468 -23.95 -15.80 35.90
CA ALA A 468 -23.53 -15.07 34.71
C ALA A 468 -22.04 -15.24 34.41
#